data_AF-A0A9W7HE61-F1
#
_entry.id   AF-A0A9W7HE61-F1
#
_cell.length_a   1.000
_cell.length_b   1.000
_cell.length_c   1.000
_cell.angle_alpha   90.00
_cell.angle_beta   90.00
_cell.angle_gamma   90.00
#
_symmetry.space_group_name_H-M   'P 1'
#
loop_
_entity.id
_entity.type
_entity.pdbx_description
1 polymer ?
#
loop_
_entity_poly.entity_id
_entity_poly.type
_entity_poly.pdbx_seq_one_letter_code
_entity_poly.pdbx_strand_id
1 'polypeptide(L)'
;MEYFPKVLCGWSWEENKLFELALAVVDEQHPDRWEAVAAMVGGQKSAQDMHNHYVILLEDLQFIESGKLDHELGQEDRSVCWTDEDNKLLVRLDIN
;
A
#
# COMPACT_ATOMS: atom_id res chain seq x y z
N MET A 1 -20.63 3.07 6.93
CA MET A 1 -19.50 2.46 7.66
C MET A 1 -19.06 1.33 6.75
N GLU A 2 -17.96 1.43 6.02
CA GLU A 2 -16.62 1.55 6.59
C GLU A 2 -15.81 2.70 5.99
N TYR A 3 -15.05 3.33 6.87
CA TYR A 3 -14.26 4.51 6.64
C TYR A 3 -12.95 4.04 6.00
N PHE A 4 -12.92 3.84 4.68
CA PHE A 4 -11.65 3.78 3.96
C PHE A 4 -10.96 5.12 4.22
N PRO A 5 -9.95 5.15 5.10
CA PRO A 5 -9.41 6.42 5.55
C PRO A 5 -8.75 7.05 4.33
N LYS A 6 -9.01 8.34 4.13
CA LYS A 6 -8.53 9.17 3.01
C LYS A 6 -7.00 9.36 3.04
N VAL A 7 -6.22 8.36 3.44
CA VAL A 7 -4.78 8.45 3.72
C VAL A 7 -3.94 8.07 2.50
N LEU A 8 -4.51 7.37 1.51
CA LEU A 8 -3.88 7.25 0.18
C LEU A 8 -3.74 8.60 -0.55
N CYS A 9 -4.39 9.68 -0.08
CA CYS A 9 -4.23 11.01 -0.67
C CYS A 9 -2.82 11.60 -0.46
N GLY A 10 -2.02 11.07 0.49
CA GLY A 10 -0.69 11.58 0.83
C GLY A 10 0.50 10.82 0.20
N TRP A 11 0.23 9.70 -0.46
CA TRP A 11 1.23 8.81 -1.05
C TRP A 11 0.96 8.61 -2.53
N SER A 12 1.91 9.00 -3.37
CA SER A 12 1.87 8.64 -4.78
C SER A 12 2.14 7.14 -4.95
N TRP A 13 1.73 6.61 -6.11
CA TRP A 13 1.99 5.21 -6.46
C TRP A 13 3.49 4.87 -6.44
N GLU A 14 4.33 5.80 -6.93
CA GLU A 14 5.79 5.62 -6.95
C GLU A 14 6.37 5.59 -5.54
N GLU A 15 5.93 6.48 -4.65
CA GLU A 15 6.35 6.49 -3.24
C GLU A 15 5.91 5.21 -2.53
N ASN A 16 4.68 4.73 -2.76
CA ASN A 16 4.19 3.50 -2.15
C ASN A 16 5.01 2.29 -2.61
N LYS A 17 5.31 2.21 -3.91
CA LYS A 17 6.16 1.16 -4.46
C LYS A 17 7.57 1.17 -3.86
N LEU A 18 8.18 2.34 -3.72
CA LEU A 18 9.50 2.48 -3.09
C LEU A 18 9.45 2.11 -1.61
N PHE A 19 8.36 2.46 -0.92
CA PHE A 19 8.13 2.10 0.47
C PHE A 19 8.06 0.58 0.67
N GLU A 20 7.26 -0.12 -0.12
CA GLU A 20 7.17 -1.59 -0.05
C GLU A 20 8.51 -2.27 -0.36
N LEU A 21 9.24 -1.77 -1.37
CA LEU A 21 10.60 -2.25 -1.67
C LEU A 21 11.57 -2.00 -0.52
N ALA A 22 11.49 -0.84 0.13
CA ALA A 22 12.32 -0.52 1.28
C ALA A 22 12.02 -1.43 2.47
N LEU A 23 10.74 -1.76 2.73
CA LEU A 23 10.35 -2.73 3.76
C LEU A 23 10.92 -4.14 3.51
N ALA A 24 11.06 -4.53 2.24
CA ALA A 24 11.64 -5.82 1.84
C ALA A 24 13.17 -5.88 2.01
N VAL A 25 13.84 -4.73 1.95
CA VAL A 25 15.32 -4.63 2.07
C VAL A 25 15.75 -4.42 3.51
N VAL A 26 15.04 -3.58 4.26
CA VAL A 26 15.36 -3.26 5.65
C VAL A 26 14.81 -4.36 6.55
N ASP A 27 15.63 -4.88 7.45
CA ASP A 27 15.23 -5.92 8.41
C ASP A 27 14.24 -5.40 9.47
N GLU A 28 13.31 -6.23 9.93
CA GLU A 28 12.29 -5.85 10.93
C GLU A 28 12.89 -5.49 12.29
N GLN A 29 14.01 -6.11 12.65
CA GLN A 29 14.73 -5.88 13.91
C GLN A 29 15.75 -4.74 13.81
N HIS A 30 15.80 -4.03 12.67
CA HIS A 30 16.72 -2.91 12.50
C HIS A 30 16.36 -1.76 13.47
N PRO A 31 17.29 -1.31 14.33
CA PRO A 31 16.97 -0.33 15.39
C PRO A 31 16.45 1.00 14.82
N ASP A 32 16.98 1.42 13.68
CA ASP A 32 16.57 2.65 12.98
C ASP A 32 15.78 2.33 11.69
N ARG A 33 14.96 1.27 11.71
CA ARG A 33 14.23 0.77 10.52
C ARG A 33 13.53 1.89 9.76
N TRP A 34 12.78 2.74 10.46
CA TRP A 34 11.98 3.78 9.83
C TRP A 34 12.79 4.93 9.25
N GLU A 35 13.93 5.26 9.85
CA GLU A 35 14.87 6.24 9.30
C GLU A 35 15.54 5.69 8.03
N ALA A 36 15.91 4.41 8.03
CA ALA A 36 16.46 3.74 6.85
C ALA A 36 15.44 3.66 5.70
N VAL A 37 14.18 3.29 6.01
CA VAL A 37 13.09 3.27 5.03
C VAL A 37 12.83 4.68 4.49
N ALA A 38 12.74 5.70 5.34
CA ALA A 38 12.54 7.09 4.91
C ALA A 38 13.64 7.55 3.94
N ALA A 39 14.90 7.20 4.22
CA ALA A 39 16.02 7.51 3.34
C ALA A 39 15.91 6.82 1.96
N MET A 40 15.42 5.58 1.90
CA MET A 40 15.20 4.86 0.65
C MET A 40 14.02 5.40 -0.17
N VAL A 41 13.00 5.97 0.50
CA VAL A 41 11.82 6.59 -0.13
C VAL A 41 12.08 8.06 -0.51
N GLY A 42 13.35 8.47 -0.59
CA GLY A 42 13.74 9.81 -1.06
C GLY A 42 13.77 10.89 0.03
N GLY A 43 13.57 10.53 1.30
CA GLY A 43 13.80 11.41 2.45
C GLY A 43 12.83 12.59 2.61
N GLN A 44 11.78 12.66 1.80
CA GLN A 44 10.79 13.75 1.88
C GLN A 44 9.78 13.56 3.01
N LYS A 45 9.56 12.31 3.41
CA LYS A 45 8.64 11.91 4.48
C LYS A 45 9.45 11.46 5.69
N SER A 46 8.92 11.72 6.88
CA SER A 46 9.61 11.43 8.14
C SER A 46 9.52 9.93 8.50
N ALA A 47 10.39 9.47 9.41
CA ALA A 47 10.28 8.14 9.98
C ALA A 47 8.90 7.86 10.61
N GLN A 48 8.28 8.89 11.19
CA GLN A 48 6.91 8.78 11.73
C GLN A 48 5.88 8.53 10.62
N ASP A 49 6.04 9.18 9.46
CA ASP A 49 5.16 8.95 8.31
C ASP A 49 5.32 7.53 7.76
N MET A 50 6.55 7.00 7.73
CA MET A 50 6.81 5.60 7.33
C MET A 50 6.11 4.62 8.27
N HIS A 51 6.24 4.84 9.58
CA HIS A 51 5.59 4.00 10.58
C HIS A 51 4.06 4.07 10.49
N ASN A 52 3.50 5.27 10.32
CA ASN A 52 2.05 5.44 10.18
C ASN A 52 1.52 4.73 8.92
N HIS A 53 2.23 4.86 7.81
CA HIS A 53 1.87 4.18 6.56
C HIS A 53 1.98 2.65 6.68
N TYR A 54 2.98 2.16 7.42
CA TYR A 54 3.10 0.74 7.73
C TYR A 54 1.94 0.18 8.55
N VAL A 55 1.47 0.92 9.57
CA VAL A 55 0.32 0.49 10.38
C VAL A 55 -0.93 0.35 9.51
N ILE A 56 -1.17 1.29 8.60
CA ILE A 56 -2.28 1.23 7.65
C ILE A 56 -2.15 0.02 6.73
N LEU A 57 -0.95 -0.23 6.20
CA LEU A 57 -0.68 -1.41 5.38
C LEU A 57 -1.00 -2.70 6.13
N LEU A 58 -0.65 -2.80 7.42
CA LEU A 58 -0.98 -3.97 8.24
C LEU A 58 -2.49 -4.12 8.47
N GLU A 59 -3.21 -3.02 8.68
CA GLU A 59 -4.68 -3.03 8.80
C GLU A 59 -5.33 -3.51 7.49
N ASP A 60 -4.86 -3.03 6.34
CA ASP A 60 -5.34 -3.46 5.02
C ASP A 60 -5.06 -4.94 4.77
N LEU A 61 -3.85 -5.42 5.10
CA LEU A 61 -3.49 -6.84 4.98
C LEU A 61 -4.37 -7.72 5.88
N GLN A 62 -4.56 -7.34 7.14
CA GLN A 62 -5.44 -8.06 8.05
C GLN A 62 -6.89 -8.09 7.54
N PHE A 63 -7.35 -7.00 6.94
CA PHE A 63 -8.68 -6.94 6.37
C PHE A 63 -8.84 -7.89 5.18
N ILE A 64 -7.85 -7.94 4.29
CA ILE A 64 -7.81 -8.89 3.15
C ILE A 64 -7.76 -10.33 3.66
N GLU A 65 -6.83 -10.65 4.59
CA GLU A 65 -6.65 -11.98 5.16
C GLU A 65 -7.88 -12.47 5.95
N SER A 66 -8.70 -11.55 6.46
CA SER A 66 -9.93 -11.90 7.18
C SER A 66 -11.02 -12.51 6.30
N GLY A 67 -10.86 -12.50 4.97
CA GLY A 67 -11.83 -13.06 4.01
C GLY A 67 -13.17 -12.31 3.99
N LYS A 68 -13.25 -11.12 4.61
CA LYS A 68 -14.46 -10.29 4.62
C LYS A 68 -14.85 -9.75 3.25
N LEU A 69 -13.89 -9.67 2.31
CA LEU A 69 -14.13 -9.28 0.92
C LEU A 69 -14.64 -10.44 0.05
N ASP A 70 -14.51 -11.69 0.51
CA ASP A 70 -14.84 -12.87 -0.30
C ASP A 70 -16.35 -13.17 -0.34
N HIS A 71 -17.15 -12.49 0.49
CA HIS A 71 -18.52 -12.92 0.75
C HIS A 71 -19.61 -12.35 -0.17
N GLU A 72 -19.33 -11.42 -1.09
CA GLU A 72 -20.36 -10.86 -1.98
C GLU A 72 -19.90 -10.65 -3.43
N LEU A 73 -19.29 -11.66 -4.07
CA LEU A 73 -19.34 -11.75 -5.54
C LEU A 73 -20.74 -12.22 -5.98
N GLY A 74 -21.73 -11.39 -5.68
CA GLY A 74 -23.14 -11.71 -5.81
C GLY A 74 -24.07 -10.50 -5.75
N GLN A 75 -23.67 -9.33 -6.27
CA GLN A 75 -24.54 -8.43 -7.05
C GLN A 75 -23.82 -7.13 -7.45
N GLU A 76 -24.25 -6.61 -8.58
CA GLU A 76 -23.59 -5.68 -9.48
C GLU A 76 -23.44 -4.23 -8.99
N ASP A 77 -22.44 -3.58 -9.58
CA ASP A 77 -22.48 -2.19 -10.06
C ASP A 77 -22.25 -1.05 -9.06
N ARG A 78 -20.99 -0.90 -8.63
CA ARG A 78 -20.28 0.38 -8.84
C ARG A 78 -18.76 0.19 -8.76
N SER A 79 -18.18 -0.17 -9.90
CA SER A 79 -16.73 -0.24 -10.11
C SER A 79 -16.10 1.11 -9.78
N VAL A 80 -15.35 1.13 -8.68
CA VAL A 80 -14.50 2.25 -8.27
C VAL A 80 -13.37 2.34 -9.29
N CYS A 81 -13.59 3.18 -10.29
CA CYS A 81 -12.65 3.71 -11.27
C CYS A 81 -11.26 3.05 -11.30
N TRP A 82 -11.21 1.85 -11.86
CA TRP A 82 -10.05 1.40 -12.61
C TRP A 82 -10.17 2.05 -13.98
N THR A 83 -9.28 2.99 -14.29
CA THR A 83 -9.22 3.57 -15.63
C THR A 83 -8.37 2.68 -16.54
N ASP A 84 -8.47 2.88 -17.86
CA ASP A 84 -7.72 2.09 -18.84
C ASP A 84 -6.19 2.19 -18.63
N GLU A 85 -5.71 3.21 -17.91
CA GLU A 85 -4.32 3.34 -17.47
C GLU A 85 -3.91 2.31 -16.40
N ASP A 86 -4.81 1.94 -15.49
CA ASP A 86 -4.53 0.95 -14.44
C ASP A 86 -4.39 -0.46 -15.04
N ASN A 87 -5.19 -0.75 -16.07
CA ASN A 87 -5.05 -1.98 -16.87
C ASN A 87 -3.70 -2.02 -17.60
N LYS A 88 -3.16 -0.87 -18.00
CA LYS A 88 -1.87 -0.78 -18.69
C LYS A 88 -0.68 -1.01 -17.77
N LEU A 89 -0.83 -0.73 -16.46
CA LEU A 89 0.20 -1.06 -15.46
C LEU A 89 0.22 -2.55 -15.12
N LEU A 90 -0.95 -3.18 -15.03
CA LEU A 90 -1.10 -4.63 -14.81
C LEU A 90 -0.52 -5.46 -15.97
N VAL A 91 -0.74 -5.04 -17.22
CA VAL A 91 -0.21 -5.73 -18.40
C VAL A 91 1.32 -5.56 -18.57
N ARG A 92 1.95 -4.58 -17.89
CA ARG A 92 3.41 -4.38 -17.93
C ARG A 92 4.17 -5.16 -16.86
N LEU A 93 3.47 -5.70 -15.88
CA LEU A 93 4.02 -6.68 -14.96
C LEU A 93 3.63 -8.04 -15.54
N ASP A 94 4.45 -8.55 -16.47
CA ASP A 94 4.37 -9.95 -16.92
C ASP A 94 4.57 -10.87 -15.70
N ILE A 95 3.49 -11.12 -14.97
CA ILE A 95 3.37 -12.26 -14.06
C ILE A 95 3.11 -13.44 -14.98
N ASN A 96 4.20 -14.09 -15.39
CA ASN A 96 4.21 -15.31 -16.20
C ASN A 96 3.75 -16.53 -15.40
#